data_AF-A0A284S5F0-F1
#
_entry.id   AF-A0A284S5F0-F1
#
_cell.length_a   1.000
_cell.length_b   1.000
_cell.length_c   1.000
_cell.angle_alpha   90.00
_cell.angle_beta   90.00
_cell.angle_gamma   90.00
#
_symmetry.space_group_name_H-M   'P 1'
#
loop_
_entity.id
_entity.type
_entity.pdbx_description
1 polymer ?
#
loop_
_entity_poly.entity_id
_entity_poly.type
_entity_poly.pdbx_seq_one_letter_code
_entity_poly.pdbx_strand_id
1 'polypeptide(L)'
;MEHNFRLFLQVLEVKDMAEVITNDLVGKYTLPDTVRKTAQDYASAAVLAPNLQAYKAPALAASIMTVMRDLRVQELPPPHETGRCGVLESVISKALTDMRCHVKAQIHCSIDDKDVKQSDDITTLVVACIGTTKAQSTLAVRMHIAFLVGFGVLNVMHYIDGMLVQMRKTFATASLLAGAFKDIYEQDMQQYGSPDSIDNPVVMAKKVESWLTTLDNACGKVLAATEVKSKSSKKSRGNKGNAD
;
A
#
# COMPACT_ATOMS: atom_id res chain seq x y z
N MET A 1 -48.05 26.56 -14.07
CA MET A 1 -47.32 25.60 -13.21
C MET A 1 -46.85 24.39 -14.03
N GLU A 2 -47.72 23.79 -14.86
CA GLU A 2 -47.39 22.63 -15.71
C GLU A 2 -46.26 22.86 -16.73
N HIS A 3 -46.16 24.07 -17.32
CA HIS A 3 -45.11 24.41 -18.28
C HIS A 3 -43.70 24.35 -17.66
N ASN A 4 -43.53 24.85 -16.43
CA ASN A 4 -42.24 24.80 -15.73
C ASN A 4 -41.84 23.37 -15.37
N PHE A 5 -42.83 22.52 -15.07
CA PHE A 5 -42.58 21.11 -14.79
C PHE A 5 -42.10 20.36 -16.05
N ARG A 6 -42.70 20.64 -17.21
CA ARG A 6 -42.24 20.05 -18.49
C ARG A 6 -40.84 20.51 -18.88
N LEU A 7 -40.52 21.79 -18.70
CA LEU A 7 -39.17 22.32 -18.92
C LEU A 7 -38.15 21.65 -17.99
N PHE A 8 -38.49 21.45 -16.72
CA PHE A 8 -37.63 20.76 -15.77
C PHE A 8 -37.35 19.30 -16.17
N LEU A 9 -38.37 18.57 -16.61
CA LEU A 9 -38.20 17.18 -17.10
C LEU A 9 -37.33 17.13 -18.35
N GLN A 10 -37.51 18.04 -19.30
CA GLN A 10 -36.67 18.11 -20.51
C GLN A 10 -35.21 18.43 -20.18
N VAL A 11 -34.95 19.29 -19.19
CA VAL A 11 -33.58 19.58 -18.73
C VAL A 11 -32.94 18.36 -18.08
N LEU A 12 -33.71 17.56 -17.33
CA LEU A 12 -33.20 16.29 -16.78
C LEU A 12 -32.86 15.28 -17.87
N GLU A 13 -33.73 15.10 -18.87
CA GLU A 13 -33.46 14.19 -20.00
C GLU A 13 -32.23 14.60 -20.80
N VAL A 14 -32.04 15.90 -21.04
CA VAL A 14 -30.85 16.43 -21.73
C VAL A 14 -29.59 16.24 -20.89
N LYS A 15 -29.68 16.39 -19.57
CA LYS A 15 -28.55 16.12 -18.66
C LYS A 15 -28.16 14.63 -18.68
N ASP A 16 -29.13 13.73 -18.61
CA ASP A 16 -28.87 12.29 -18.62
C ASP A 16 -28.31 11.84 -19.98
N MET A 17 -28.84 12.36 -21.09
CA MET A 17 -28.26 12.15 -22.42
C MET A 17 -26.84 12.71 -22.52
N ALA A 18 -26.55 13.88 -21.96
CA ALA A 18 -25.21 14.43 -21.93
C ALA A 18 -24.25 13.57 -21.09
N GLU A 19 -24.68 13.00 -19.96
CA GLU A 19 -23.88 12.06 -19.17
C GLU A 19 -23.60 10.77 -19.95
N VAL A 20 -24.59 10.19 -20.63
CA VAL A 20 -24.42 9.00 -21.47
C VAL A 20 -23.47 9.28 -22.63
N ILE A 21 -23.69 10.38 -23.36
CA ILE A 21 -22.85 10.79 -24.49
C ILE A 21 -21.42 11.10 -24.03
N THR A 22 -21.24 11.73 -22.87
CA THR A 22 -19.90 12.00 -22.31
C THR A 22 -19.20 10.70 -21.90
N ASN A 23 -19.94 9.72 -21.36
CA ASN A 23 -19.38 8.41 -21.00
C ASN A 23 -19.08 7.53 -22.24
N ASP A 24 -19.83 7.67 -23.34
CA ASP A 24 -19.63 6.92 -24.59
C ASP A 24 -18.59 7.56 -25.53
N LEU A 25 -18.57 8.90 -25.68
CA LEU A 25 -17.58 9.62 -26.49
C LEU A 25 -16.20 9.62 -25.83
N VAL A 26 -16.15 9.71 -24.50
CA VAL A 26 -14.95 9.44 -23.72
C VAL A 26 -14.98 7.96 -23.39
N GLY A 27 -14.80 7.09 -24.39
CA GLY A 27 -14.63 5.66 -24.17
C GLY A 27 -13.58 5.48 -23.08
N LYS A 28 -14.04 5.23 -21.83
CA LYS A 28 -13.19 5.32 -20.65
C LYS A 28 -12.08 4.32 -20.85
N TYR A 29 -10.86 4.83 -21.03
CA TYR A 29 -9.71 3.98 -21.24
C TYR A 29 -9.67 2.93 -20.13
N THR A 30 -9.81 1.68 -20.54
CA THR A 30 -9.81 0.54 -19.63
C THR A 30 -8.49 -0.18 -19.83
N LEU A 31 -7.77 -0.39 -18.74
CA LEU A 31 -6.54 -1.17 -18.77
C LEU A 31 -6.85 -2.61 -19.18
N PRO A 32 -5.99 -3.22 -20.02
CA PRO A 32 -6.02 -4.66 -20.23
C PRO A 32 -5.98 -5.41 -18.89
N ASP A 33 -6.76 -6.50 -18.78
CA ASP A 33 -6.85 -7.26 -17.52
C ASP A 33 -5.50 -7.87 -17.11
N THR A 34 -4.67 -8.20 -18.09
CA THR A 34 -3.27 -8.65 -17.92
C THR A 34 -2.44 -7.60 -17.16
N VAL A 35 -2.49 -6.34 -17.60
CA VAL A 35 -1.79 -5.21 -16.98
C VAL A 35 -2.38 -4.93 -15.60
N ARG A 36 -3.70 -4.96 -15.46
CA ARG A 36 -4.39 -4.78 -14.17
C ARG A 36 -3.94 -5.80 -13.14
N LYS A 37 -3.92 -7.09 -13.50
CA LYS A 37 -3.48 -8.17 -12.60
C LYS A 37 -2.00 -8.05 -12.26
N THR A 38 -1.17 -7.72 -13.24
CA THR A 38 0.27 -7.50 -13.00
C THR A 38 0.50 -6.31 -12.07
N ALA A 39 -0.22 -5.22 -12.25
CA ALA A 39 -0.16 -4.05 -11.35
C ALA A 39 -0.58 -4.40 -9.93
N GLN A 40 -1.61 -5.26 -9.76
CA GLN A 40 -2.03 -5.78 -8.47
C GLN A 40 -0.93 -6.65 -7.84
N ASP A 41 -0.33 -7.58 -8.58
CA ASP A 41 0.76 -8.44 -8.08
C ASP A 41 1.94 -7.59 -7.57
N TYR A 42 2.33 -6.56 -8.32
CA TYR A 42 3.41 -5.65 -7.94
C TYR A 42 3.04 -4.79 -6.72
N ALA A 43 1.82 -4.28 -6.65
CA ALA A 43 1.35 -3.53 -5.49
C ALA A 43 1.33 -4.39 -4.23
N SER A 44 0.82 -5.62 -4.34
CA SER A 44 0.79 -6.57 -3.22
C SER A 44 2.19 -6.94 -2.73
N ALA A 45 3.11 -7.23 -3.65
CA ALA A 45 4.50 -7.49 -3.31
C ALA A 45 5.21 -6.27 -2.69
N ALA A 46 4.87 -5.05 -3.13
CA ALA A 46 5.45 -3.81 -2.60
C ALA A 46 5.05 -3.55 -1.14
N VAL A 47 3.81 -3.87 -0.74
CA VAL A 47 3.37 -3.75 0.67
C VAL A 47 4.14 -4.70 1.59
N LEU A 48 4.57 -5.85 1.07
CA LEU A 48 5.33 -6.86 1.81
C LEU A 48 6.86 -6.70 1.64
N ALA A 49 7.32 -5.66 0.94
CA ALA A 49 8.73 -5.44 0.66
C ALA A 49 9.51 -5.11 1.95
N PRO A 50 10.53 -5.89 2.33
CA PRO A 50 11.27 -5.68 3.58
C PRO A 50 11.91 -4.30 3.71
N ASN A 51 12.32 -3.68 2.60
CA ASN A 51 12.94 -2.36 2.58
C ASN A 51 11.92 -1.22 2.48
N LEU A 52 10.60 -1.49 2.49
CA LEU A 52 9.56 -0.47 2.37
C LEU A 52 9.75 0.64 3.41
N GLN A 53 9.86 1.87 2.91
CA GLN A 53 10.13 3.02 3.76
C GLN A 53 8.87 3.56 4.43
N ALA A 54 7.75 3.57 3.71
CA ALA A 54 6.45 3.98 4.22
C ALA A 54 5.31 3.38 3.40
N TYR A 55 4.30 2.89 4.10
CA TYR A 55 3.10 2.27 3.57
C TYR A 55 2.18 3.25 2.86
N LYS A 56 2.12 4.51 3.32
CA LYS A 56 1.24 5.55 2.76
C LYS A 56 1.99 6.65 2.02
N ALA A 57 3.19 6.37 1.53
CA ALA A 57 3.94 7.32 0.72
C ALA A 57 3.20 7.61 -0.60
N PRO A 58 2.98 8.89 -0.97
CA PRO A 58 2.27 9.25 -2.20
C PRO A 58 3.04 8.83 -3.45
N ALA A 59 4.37 8.81 -3.40
CA ALA A 59 5.22 8.42 -4.53
C ALA A 59 5.33 6.90 -4.74
N LEU A 60 4.70 6.07 -3.89
CA LEU A 60 4.85 4.62 -3.96
C LEU A 60 4.23 4.04 -5.25
N ALA A 61 3.03 4.48 -5.63
CA ALA A 61 2.38 4.03 -6.86
C ALA A 61 3.18 4.40 -8.11
N ALA A 62 3.67 5.64 -8.17
CA ALA A 62 4.54 6.11 -9.24
C ALA A 62 5.87 5.32 -9.30
N SER A 63 6.46 5.01 -8.15
CA SER A 63 7.68 4.19 -8.09
C SER A 63 7.46 2.77 -8.62
N ILE A 64 6.33 2.14 -8.28
CA ILE A 64 5.95 0.82 -8.82
C ILE A 64 5.80 0.90 -10.34
N MET A 65 5.15 1.93 -10.88
CA MET A 65 5.03 2.11 -12.34
C MET A 65 6.38 2.23 -13.02
N THR A 66 7.34 2.94 -12.42
CA THR A 66 8.71 3.03 -12.94
C THR A 66 9.36 1.65 -12.97
N VAL A 67 9.26 0.87 -11.89
CA VAL A 67 9.80 -0.50 -11.84
C VAL A 67 9.17 -1.40 -12.90
N MET A 68 7.85 -1.33 -13.09
CA MET A 68 7.16 -2.11 -14.13
C MET A 68 7.68 -1.75 -15.54
N ARG A 69 8.01 -0.48 -15.79
CA ARG A 69 8.61 -0.03 -17.05
C ARG A 69 10.06 -0.50 -17.21
N ASP A 70 10.87 -0.39 -16.16
CA ASP A 70 12.27 -0.83 -16.16
C ASP A 70 12.37 -2.34 -16.43
N LEU A 71 11.43 -3.11 -15.90
CA LEU A 71 11.30 -4.55 -16.14
C LEU A 71 10.57 -4.90 -17.46
N ARG A 72 10.24 -3.90 -18.28
CA ARG A 72 9.61 -4.04 -19.59
C ARG A 72 8.31 -4.86 -19.56
N VAL A 73 7.46 -4.63 -18.55
CA VAL A 73 6.10 -5.17 -18.54
C VAL A 73 5.38 -4.69 -19.81
N GLN A 74 4.78 -5.62 -20.54
CA GLN A 74 4.13 -5.35 -21.81
C GLN A 74 2.84 -4.53 -21.61
N GLU A 75 2.40 -3.85 -22.66
CA GLU A 75 1.11 -3.14 -22.72
C GLU A 75 0.93 -2.00 -21.68
N LEU A 76 2.02 -1.55 -21.06
CA LEU A 76 1.97 -0.36 -20.20
C LEU A 76 1.68 0.90 -21.01
N PRO A 77 0.85 1.83 -20.48
CA PRO A 77 0.65 3.12 -21.12
C PRO A 77 1.97 3.91 -21.21
N PRO A 78 2.27 4.51 -22.37
CA PRO A 78 3.43 5.38 -22.54
C PRO A 78 3.48 6.50 -21.50
N PRO A 79 4.67 6.91 -21.03
CA PRO A 79 4.80 7.93 -19.97
C PRO A 79 4.17 9.29 -20.31
N HIS A 80 4.07 9.64 -21.59
CA HIS A 80 3.48 10.89 -22.05
C HIS A 80 1.93 10.88 -22.06
N GLU A 81 1.30 9.70 -21.98
CA GLU A 81 -0.15 9.56 -21.91
C GLU A 81 -0.63 9.70 -20.46
N THR A 82 -0.60 10.92 -19.94
CA THR A 82 -0.88 11.24 -18.52
C THR A 82 -2.21 10.71 -18.03
N GLY A 83 -3.27 10.80 -18.84
CA GLY A 83 -4.59 10.27 -18.49
C GLY A 83 -4.61 8.76 -18.30
N ARG A 84 -3.97 7.99 -19.20
CA ARG A 84 -3.89 6.53 -19.11
C ARG A 84 -2.96 6.08 -17.98
N CYS A 85 -1.86 6.80 -17.79
CA CYS A 85 -0.98 6.62 -16.63
C CYS A 85 -1.74 6.84 -15.31
N GLY A 86 -2.62 7.85 -15.24
CA GLY A 86 -3.45 8.12 -14.07
C GLY A 86 -4.43 6.98 -13.74
N VAL A 87 -4.97 6.31 -14.77
CA VAL A 87 -5.82 5.10 -14.57
C VAL A 87 -4.98 3.97 -13.96
N LEU A 88 -3.76 3.73 -14.45
CA LEU A 88 -2.86 2.72 -13.89
C LEU A 88 -2.41 3.05 -12.47
N GLU A 89 -2.04 4.29 -12.21
CA GLU A 89 -1.70 4.76 -10.88
C GLU A 89 -2.85 4.57 -9.88
N SER A 90 -4.08 4.82 -10.32
CA SER A 90 -5.29 4.59 -9.52
C SER A 90 -5.50 3.11 -9.20
N VAL A 91 -5.27 2.21 -10.18
CA VAL A 91 -5.33 0.75 -9.97
C VAL A 91 -4.29 0.30 -8.95
N ILE A 92 -3.04 0.76 -9.09
CA ILE A 92 -1.95 0.43 -8.15
C ILE A 92 -2.27 0.98 -6.76
N SER A 93 -2.73 2.23 -6.66
CA SER A 93 -3.07 2.86 -5.38
C SER A 93 -4.21 2.14 -4.65
N LYS A 94 -5.22 1.67 -5.41
CA LYS A 94 -6.28 0.83 -4.87
C LYS A 94 -5.70 -0.51 -4.38
N ALA A 95 -4.92 -1.21 -5.19
CA ALA A 95 -4.31 -2.49 -4.82
C ALA A 95 -3.40 -2.38 -3.59
N LEU A 96 -2.63 -1.30 -3.45
CA LEU A 96 -1.86 -0.99 -2.26
C LEU A 96 -2.76 -0.83 -1.01
N THR A 97 -3.93 -0.20 -1.18
CA THR A 97 -4.91 -0.03 -0.09
C THR A 97 -5.53 -1.36 0.31
N ASP A 98 -6.00 -2.12 -0.68
CA ASP A 98 -6.62 -3.43 -0.48
C ASP A 98 -5.62 -4.37 0.21
N MET A 99 -4.35 -4.38 -0.22
CA MET A 99 -3.32 -5.21 0.39
C MET A 99 -2.98 -4.78 1.83
N ARG A 100 -2.87 -3.48 2.12
CA ARG A 100 -2.69 -3.01 3.51
C ARG A 100 -3.85 -3.43 4.41
N CYS A 101 -5.08 -3.36 3.90
CA CYS A 101 -6.27 -3.83 4.61
C CYS A 101 -6.22 -5.34 4.83
N HIS A 102 -5.80 -6.12 3.83
CA HIS A 102 -5.60 -7.57 3.96
C HIS A 102 -4.58 -7.91 5.03
N VAL A 103 -3.37 -7.36 4.96
CA VAL A 103 -2.31 -7.61 5.96
C VAL A 103 -2.79 -7.23 7.36
N LYS A 104 -3.45 -6.07 7.50
CA LYS A 104 -4.03 -5.65 8.77
C LYS A 104 -5.06 -6.66 9.29
N ALA A 105 -5.94 -7.16 8.43
CA ALA A 105 -6.95 -8.14 8.82
C ALA A 105 -6.31 -9.46 9.28
N GLN A 106 -5.28 -9.94 8.57
CA GLN A 106 -4.56 -11.17 8.96
C GLN A 106 -3.86 -11.01 10.31
N ILE A 107 -3.17 -9.88 10.54
CA ILE A 107 -2.54 -9.59 11.83
C ILE A 107 -3.59 -9.52 12.94
N HIS A 108 -4.72 -8.85 12.70
CA HIS A 108 -5.79 -8.76 13.67
C HIS A 108 -6.37 -10.13 14.01
N CYS A 109 -6.64 -10.98 13.02
CA CYS A 109 -7.11 -12.35 13.23
C CYS A 109 -6.12 -13.19 14.05
N SER A 110 -4.81 -13.04 13.79
CA SER A 110 -3.76 -13.76 14.52
C SER A 110 -3.62 -13.34 16.00
N ILE A 111 -4.03 -12.11 16.35
CA ILE A 111 -3.93 -11.56 17.72
C ILE A 111 -5.23 -11.70 18.52
N ASP A 112 -6.40 -11.57 17.87
CA ASP A 112 -7.71 -11.53 18.54
C ASP A 112 -8.22 -12.89 19.02
N ASP A 113 -7.56 -13.99 18.65
CA ASP A 113 -7.92 -15.30 19.17
C ASP A 113 -7.69 -15.32 20.69
N LYS A 114 -8.80 -15.39 21.43
CA LYS A 114 -8.91 -15.14 22.88
C LYS A 114 -8.09 -16.09 23.75
N ASP A 115 -7.46 -17.09 23.14
CA ASP A 115 -6.48 -17.95 23.77
C ASP A 115 -5.08 -17.54 23.29
N VAL A 116 -4.36 -16.78 24.13
CA VAL A 116 -2.95 -16.36 23.92
C VAL A 116 -2.02 -17.52 23.56
N LYS A 117 -2.42 -18.77 23.84
CA LYS A 117 -1.69 -20.00 23.52
C LYS A 117 -1.90 -20.54 22.09
N GLN A 118 -2.79 -19.92 21.30
CA GLN A 118 -3.12 -20.29 19.91
C GLN A 118 -2.96 -19.11 18.93
N SER A 119 -2.23 -18.06 19.30
CA SER A 119 -1.81 -17.10 18.28
C SER A 119 -0.97 -17.84 17.24
N ASP A 120 -1.38 -17.72 15.97
CA ASP A 120 -0.69 -18.34 14.85
C ASP A 120 0.80 -17.97 14.90
N ASP A 121 1.67 -18.96 14.70
CA ASP A 121 3.10 -18.69 14.59
C ASP A 121 3.37 -17.75 13.40
N ILE A 122 4.47 -17.01 13.46
CA ILE A 122 4.84 -16.03 12.45
C ILE A 122 4.86 -16.59 11.02
N THR A 123 5.11 -17.89 10.82
CA THR A 123 5.13 -18.48 9.49
C THR A 123 3.72 -18.72 8.97
N THR A 124 2.81 -19.22 9.81
CA THR A 124 1.39 -19.32 9.46
C THR A 124 0.82 -17.95 9.10
N LEU A 125 1.11 -16.92 9.90
CA LEU A 125 0.68 -15.55 9.59
C LEU A 125 1.29 -15.02 8.28
N VAL A 126 2.58 -15.24 8.04
CA VAL A 126 3.25 -14.82 6.80
C VAL A 126 2.63 -15.53 5.59
N VAL A 127 2.30 -16.82 5.70
CA VAL A 127 1.62 -17.57 4.63
C VAL A 127 0.24 -17.00 4.37
N ALA A 128 -0.53 -16.66 5.41
CA ALA A 128 -1.83 -16.01 5.28
C ALA A 128 -1.73 -14.62 4.62
N CYS A 129 -0.69 -13.84 4.95
CA CYS A 129 -0.42 -12.54 4.34
C CYS A 129 0.03 -12.66 2.87
N ILE A 130 0.83 -13.66 2.53
CA ILE A 130 1.39 -13.85 1.18
C ILE A 130 0.44 -14.60 0.25
N GLY A 131 -0.44 -15.45 0.76
CA GLY A 131 -1.16 -16.49 -0.01
C GLY A 131 -1.93 -16.01 -1.23
N THR A 132 -2.31 -14.74 -1.30
CA THR A 132 -2.99 -14.13 -2.46
C THR A 132 -2.06 -13.34 -3.38
N THR A 133 -0.74 -13.41 -3.17
CA THR A 133 0.26 -12.54 -3.78
C THR A 133 1.40 -13.34 -4.41
N LYS A 134 2.23 -12.69 -5.21
CA LYS A 134 3.48 -13.25 -5.72
C LYS A 134 4.70 -12.99 -4.83
N ALA A 135 4.50 -12.46 -3.62
CA ALA A 135 5.59 -12.31 -2.67
C ALA A 135 6.13 -13.69 -2.25
N GLN A 136 7.38 -13.74 -1.81
CA GLN A 136 8.03 -14.98 -1.37
C GLN A 136 8.32 -14.91 0.13
N SER A 137 8.07 -16.01 0.86
CA SER A 137 8.30 -16.13 2.31
C SER A 137 9.80 -16.21 2.63
N THR A 138 10.51 -15.10 2.40
CA THR A 138 11.91 -14.94 2.78
C THR A 138 12.02 -14.58 4.26
N LEU A 139 13.19 -14.79 4.85
CA LEU A 139 13.44 -14.41 6.25
C LEU A 139 13.18 -12.91 6.49
N ALA A 140 13.57 -12.06 5.54
CA ALA A 140 13.36 -10.62 5.63
C ALA A 140 11.87 -10.25 5.63
N VAL A 141 11.04 -10.96 4.85
CA VAL A 141 9.58 -10.77 4.89
C VAL A 141 9.01 -11.22 6.23
N ARG A 142 9.46 -12.35 6.78
CA ARG A 142 9.02 -12.80 8.12
C ARG A 142 9.38 -11.79 9.22
N MET A 143 10.60 -11.27 9.20
CA MET A 143 11.04 -10.21 10.11
C MET A 143 10.18 -8.96 9.96
N HIS A 144 9.84 -8.59 8.72
CA HIS A 144 8.99 -7.44 8.45
C HIS A 144 7.56 -7.64 8.99
N ILE A 145 6.97 -8.83 8.81
CA ILE A 145 5.65 -9.15 9.40
C ILE A 145 5.72 -9.20 10.92
N ALA A 146 6.76 -9.75 11.53
CA ALA A 146 6.93 -9.76 12.99
C ALA A 146 7.00 -8.34 13.56
N PHE A 147 7.70 -7.43 12.87
CA PHE A 147 7.63 -6.00 13.18
C PHE A 147 6.20 -5.47 13.10
N LEU A 148 5.47 -5.77 12.04
CA LEU A 148 4.07 -5.34 11.95
C LEU A 148 3.19 -5.92 13.05
N VAL A 149 3.40 -7.16 13.50
CA VAL A 149 2.65 -7.75 14.62
C VAL A 149 2.94 -6.99 15.91
N GLY A 150 4.22 -6.76 16.22
CA GLY A 150 4.64 -6.08 17.45
C GLY A 150 4.09 -4.66 17.60
N PHE A 151 3.77 -3.98 16.50
CA PHE A 151 3.20 -2.62 16.50
C PHE A 151 1.75 -2.53 15.96
N GLY A 152 1.23 -3.60 15.35
CA GLY A 152 0.05 -3.60 14.48
C GLY A 152 -1.29 -3.68 15.18
N VAL A 153 -1.29 -3.86 16.50
CA VAL A 153 -2.49 -3.65 17.33
C VAL A 153 -2.97 -2.19 17.25
N LEU A 154 -2.08 -1.27 16.86
CA LEU A 154 -2.43 0.14 16.66
C LEU A 154 -3.03 0.33 15.27
N ASN A 155 -4.33 0.57 15.26
CA ASN A 155 -5.26 0.59 14.12
C ASN A 155 -4.92 1.48 12.90
N VAL A 156 -3.76 2.14 12.85
CA VAL A 156 -3.46 3.21 11.90
C VAL A 156 -2.08 3.01 11.24
N MET A 157 -2.05 2.70 9.94
CA MET A 157 -0.82 2.58 9.14
C MET A 157 0.10 3.81 9.20
N HIS A 158 -0.44 5.01 9.48
CA HIS A 158 0.36 6.20 9.73
C HIS A 158 1.26 6.09 10.97
N TYR A 159 0.81 5.38 12.00
CA TYR A 159 1.61 5.11 13.19
C TYR A 159 2.78 4.20 12.84
N ILE A 160 2.54 3.15 12.05
CA ILE A 160 3.58 2.23 11.55
C ILE A 160 4.62 3.01 10.72
N ASP A 161 4.19 3.91 9.83
CA ASP A 161 5.10 4.78 9.08
C ASP A 161 5.95 5.65 10.01
N GLY A 162 5.36 6.21 11.07
CA GLY A 162 6.07 6.95 12.11
C GLY A 162 7.11 6.10 12.85
N MET A 163 6.76 4.86 13.20
CA MET A 163 7.67 3.90 13.85
C MET A 163 8.83 3.50 12.95
N LEU A 164 8.57 3.23 11.66
CA LEU A 164 9.63 2.95 10.69
C LEU A 164 10.61 4.12 10.57
N VAL A 165 10.11 5.36 10.54
CA VAL A 165 10.95 6.56 10.55
C VAL A 165 11.74 6.66 11.86
N GLN A 166 11.13 6.40 13.00
CA GLN A 166 11.80 6.44 14.30
C GLN A 166 12.89 5.37 14.41
N MET A 167 12.61 4.12 14.04
CA MET A 167 13.58 3.03 14.05
C MET A 167 14.80 3.36 13.18
N ARG A 168 14.61 3.93 11.98
CA ARG A 168 15.75 4.34 11.13
C ARG A 168 16.57 5.48 11.71
N LYS A 169 15.95 6.38 12.48
CA LYS A 169 16.67 7.43 13.21
C LYS A 169 17.47 6.84 14.38
N THR A 170 16.91 5.85 15.08
CA THR A 170 17.56 5.18 16.22
C THR A 170 18.68 4.26 15.75
N PHE A 171 18.44 3.47 14.70
CA PHE A 171 19.38 2.51 14.13
C PHE A 171 19.98 3.09 12.84
N ALA A 172 21.03 3.91 13.01
CA ALA A 172 21.60 4.75 11.95
C ALA A 172 22.17 3.99 10.73
N THR A 173 22.42 2.69 10.83
CA THR A 173 22.95 1.87 9.73
C THR A 173 21.98 0.76 9.36
N ALA A 174 22.00 0.34 8.09
CA ALA A 174 21.16 -0.76 7.60
C ALA A 174 21.41 -2.06 8.38
N SER A 175 22.65 -2.31 8.82
CA SER A 175 23.00 -3.49 9.62
C SER A 175 22.36 -3.44 11.01
N LEU A 176 22.41 -2.29 11.69
CA LEU A 176 21.78 -2.12 13.00
C LEU A 176 20.25 -2.23 12.91
N LEU A 177 19.66 -1.66 11.86
CA LEU A 177 18.22 -1.76 11.63
C LEU A 177 17.79 -3.21 11.36
N ALA A 178 18.56 -3.94 10.55
CA ALA A 178 18.34 -5.36 10.30
C ALA A 178 18.48 -6.19 11.58
N GLY A 179 19.46 -5.84 12.44
CA GLY A 179 19.60 -6.42 13.78
C GLY A 179 18.35 -6.20 14.64
N ALA A 180 17.84 -4.97 14.69
CA ALA A 180 16.63 -4.66 15.45
C ALA A 180 15.39 -5.44 14.95
N PHE A 181 15.20 -5.56 13.64
CA PHE A 181 14.11 -6.38 13.09
C PHE A 181 14.29 -7.87 13.40
N LYS A 182 15.53 -8.35 13.38
CA LYS A 182 15.86 -9.73 13.76
C LYS A 182 15.55 -9.97 15.25
N ASP A 183 15.90 -9.06 16.13
CA ASP A 183 15.61 -9.19 17.57
C ASP A 183 14.10 -9.25 17.83
N ILE A 184 13.30 -8.42 17.16
CA ILE A 184 11.82 -8.47 17.22
C ILE A 184 11.31 -9.84 16.75
N TYR A 185 11.84 -10.34 15.64
CA TYR A 185 11.46 -11.66 15.10
C TYR A 185 11.84 -12.81 16.04
N GLU A 186 13.02 -12.76 16.66
CA GLU A 186 13.45 -13.78 17.63
C GLU A 186 12.61 -13.74 18.91
N GLN A 187 12.19 -12.56 19.38
CA GLN A 187 11.26 -12.41 20.50
C GLN A 187 9.90 -13.02 20.19
N ASP A 188 9.37 -12.76 18.99
CA ASP A 188 8.11 -13.33 18.51
C ASP A 188 8.18 -14.87 18.45
N MET A 189 9.27 -15.42 17.90
CA MET A 189 9.52 -16.87 17.91
C MET A 189 9.63 -17.46 19.32
N GLN A 190 10.21 -16.75 20.27
CA GLN A 190 10.29 -17.20 21.66
C GLN A 190 8.91 -17.21 22.34
N GLN A 191 8.04 -16.26 21.97
CA GLN A 191 6.72 -16.09 22.56
C GLN A 191 5.69 -17.08 21.99
N TYR A 192 5.68 -17.26 20.67
CA TYR A 192 4.63 -18.02 19.96
C TYR A 192 5.12 -19.37 19.41
N GLY A 193 6.42 -19.65 19.53
CA GLY A 193 7.03 -20.91 19.11
C GLY A 193 7.80 -20.80 17.80
N SER A 194 8.62 -21.82 17.55
CA SER A 194 9.34 -21.92 16.29
C SER A 194 8.38 -22.38 15.20
N PRO A 195 8.37 -21.73 14.04
CA PRO A 195 7.56 -22.20 12.93
C PRO A 195 8.00 -23.59 12.50
N ASP A 196 7.03 -24.47 12.23
CA ASP A 196 7.33 -25.79 11.68
C ASP A 196 7.84 -25.60 10.24
N SER A 197 9.15 -25.73 10.08
CA SER A 197 9.87 -25.35 8.84
C SER A 197 9.57 -26.25 7.64
N ILE A 198 8.86 -27.37 7.86
CA ILE A 198 8.66 -28.44 6.88
C ILE A 198 7.64 -28.02 5.82
N ASP A 199 6.49 -27.47 6.23
CA ASP A 199 5.39 -27.17 5.30
C ASP A 199 5.59 -25.84 4.57
N ASN A 200 6.30 -24.89 5.20
CA ASN A 200 6.51 -23.55 4.66
C ASN A 200 7.98 -23.12 4.82
N PRO A 201 8.89 -23.67 3.99
CA PRO A 201 10.30 -23.37 4.12
C PRO A 201 10.62 -21.91 3.76
N VAL A 202 11.58 -21.33 4.44
CA VAL A 202 12.10 -19.99 4.13
C VAL A 202 12.73 -20.00 2.74
N VAL A 203 12.30 -19.09 1.87
CA VAL A 203 12.95 -18.89 0.57
C VAL A 203 14.30 -18.21 0.78
N MET A 204 15.38 -18.88 0.36
CA MET A 204 16.73 -18.35 0.42
C MET A 204 16.87 -17.09 -0.44
N ALA A 205 17.58 -16.06 0.04
CA ALA A 205 17.76 -14.79 -0.67
C ALA A 205 18.28 -14.96 -2.11
N LYS A 206 19.15 -15.94 -2.36
CA LYS A 206 19.69 -16.25 -3.70
C LYS A 206 18.67 -16.85 -4.68
N LYS A 207 17.54 -17.35 -4.18
CA LYS A 207 16.44 -17.94 -4.97
C LYS A 207 15.29 -16.96 -5.18
N VAL A 208 15.39 -15.74 -4.63
CA VAL A 208 14.35 -14.72 -4.81
C VAL A 208 14.33 -14.26 -6.25
N GLU A 209 13.13 -14.10 -6.80
CA GLU A 209 12.98 -13.63 -8.18
C GLU A 209 13.56 -12.22 -8.36
N SER A 210 14.22 -11.98 -9.48
CA SER A 210 14.95 -10.73 -9.72
C SER A 210 14.04 -9.51 -9.71
N TRP A 211 12.81 -9.63 -10.22
CA TRP A 211 11.84 -8.53 -10.22
C TRP A 211 11.39 -8.13 -8.82
N LEU A 212 11.26 -9.08 -7.89
CA LEU A 212 10.96 -8.80 -6.47
C LEU A 212 12.10 -8.02 -5.82
N THR A 213 13.34 -8.37 -6.15
CA THR A 213 14.53 -7.66 -5.66
C THR A 213 14.59 -6.23 -6.20
N THR A 214 14.30 -6.03 -7.50
CA THR A 214 14.23 -4.69 -8.10
C THR A 214 13.12 -3.86 -7.46
N LEU A 215 11.95 -4.45 -7.22
CA LEU A 215 10.81 -3.80 -6.58
C LEU A 215 11.12 -3.39 -5.14
N ASP A 216 11.69 -4.29 -4.34
CA ASP A 216 12.08 -4.03 -2.95
C ASP A 216 13.10 -2.89 -2.85
N ASN A 217 14.12 -2.90 -3.72
CA ASN A 217 15.10 -1.81 -3.82
C ASN A 217 14.47 -0.46 -4.19
N ALA A 218 13.42 -0.46 -5.02
CA ALA A 218 12.70 0.76 -5.35
C ALA A 218 11.86 1.25 -4.16
N CYS A 219 11.15 0.36 -3.48
CA CYS A 219 10.39 0.66 -2.25
C CYS A 219 11.29 1.24 -1.15
N GLY A 220 12.55 0.79 -1.09
CA GLY A 220 13.60 1.32 -0.22
C GLY A 220 13.96 2.79 -0.44
N LYS A 221 13.59 3.38 -1.56
CA LYS A 221 13.90 4.78 -1.92
C LYS A 221 12.70 5.73 -1.75
N VAL A 222 11.50 5.19 -1.50
CA VAL A 222 10.26 5.97 -1.45
C VAL A 222 10.02 6.52 -0.04
N LEU A 223 10.45 7.75 0.22
CA LEU A 223 10.27 8.36 1.53
C LEU A 223 8.80 8.65 1.86
N ALA A 224 8.45 8.59 3.15
CA ALA A 224 7.18 9.10 3.64
C ALA A 224 7.01 10.57 3.23
N ALA A 225 5.77 11.00 2.97
CA ALA A 225 5.48 12.42 2.93
C ALA A 225 5.82 12.98 4.32
N THR A 226 6.90 13.73 4.43
CA THR A 226 7.17 14.52 5.62
C THR A 226 5.93 15.34 5.88
N GLU A 227 5.39 15.27 7.11
CA GLU A 227 4.26 16.09 7.51
C GLU A 227 4.54 17.52 7.08
N VAL A 228 3.84 17.96 6.02
CA VAL A 228 3.84 19.36 5.63
C VAL A 228 3.25 20.05 6.84
N LYS A 229 4.09 20.71 7.66
CA LYS A 229 3.64 21.59 8.73
C LYS A 229 2.58 22.47 8.10
N SER A 230 1.32 22.20 8.43
CA SER A 230 0.19 22.96 7.90
C SER A 230 0.42 24.39 8.39
N LYS A 231 0.89 25.26 7.50
CA LYS A 231 0.81 26.70 7.73
C LYS A 231 -0.67 27.01 7.81
N SER A 232 -1.18 27.06 9.03
CA SER A 232 -2.51 27.53 9.35
C SER A 232 -2.65 28.92 8.73
N SER A 233 -3.35 28.98 7.60
CA SER A 233 -3.83 30.20 7.00
C SER A 233 -4.87 30.76 7.96
N LYS A 234 -4.40 31.56 8.91
CA LYS A 234 -5.24 32.37 9.78
C LYS A 234 -5.85 33.46 8.89
N LYS A 235 -6.97 33.11 8.26
CA LYS A 235 -7.84 34.01 7.52
C LYS A 235 -8.42 35.01 8.52
N SER A 236 -7.66 36.06 8.80
CA SER A 236 -8.13 37.27 9.48
C SER A 236 -9.21 37.88 8.59
N ARG A 237 -10.47 37.61 8.92
CA ARG A 237 -11.62 38.33 8.40
C ARG A 237 -11.54 39.74 9.00
N GLY A 238 -11.28 40.71 8.13
CA GLY A 238 -11.39 42.13 8.48
C GLY A 238 -12.78 42.43 8.99
N ASN A 239 -12.85 43.00 10.20
CA ASN A 239 -14.04 43.64 10.71
C ASN A 239 -13.90 45.15 10.45
N LYS A 240 -14.71 45.67 9.53
CA LYS A 240 -14.92 47.10 9.27
C LYS A 240 -16.26 47.49 9.91
N GLY A 241 -16.30 48.62 10.60
CA GLY A 241 -17.49 49.30 11.14
C GLY A 241 -17.62 49.13 12.66
N ASN A 242 -17.79 50.16 13.49
CA ASN A 242 -18.35 51.49 13.26
C ASN A 242 -17.64 52.54 14.12
N ALA A 243 -17.58 53.75 13.56
CA ALA A 243 -17.33 54.98 14.30
C ALA A 243 -18.63 55.45 14.96
N ASP A 244 -18.50 55.96 16.18
CA ASP A 244 -19.29 57.06 16.74
C ASP A 244 -18.28 58.15 17.12
#